data_AF-A0A2I1GSM7-F1
#
_entry.id   AF-A0A2I1GSM7-F1
#
_cell.length_a   1.000
_cell.length_b   1.000
_cell.length_c   1.000
_cell.angle_alpha   90.00
_cell.angle_beta   90.00
_cell.angle_gamma   90.00
#
_symmetry.space_group_name_H-M   'P 1'
#
loop_
_entity.id
_entity.type
_entity.pdbx_description
1 polymer ?
#
loop_
_entity_poly.entity_id
_entity_poly.type
_entity_poly.pdbx_seq_one_letter_code
_entity_poly.pdbx_strand_id
1 'polypeptide(L)' 'MDERYAILNSLNVGPSFGGGDLSILSAYGNICKKNFYEYPIRKTEIFSVEECEVFQIA' A
#
# COMPACT_ATOMS: atom_id res chain seq x y z
N MET A 1 -0.26 17.13 2.96
CA MET A 1 -0.21 15.65 3.02
C MET A 1 -0.67 15.29 4.43
N ASP A 2 -1.84 14.69 4.57
CA ASP A 2 -2.39 14.34 5.88
C ASP A 2 -1.69 13.06 6.35
N GLU A 3 -0.99 13.14 7.48
CA GLU A 3 -0.12 12.07 8.02
C GLU A 3 -0.89 10.76 8.23
N ARG A 4 -2.23 10.82 8.36
CA ARG A 4 -3.12 9.66 8.43
C ARG A 4 -3.07 8.75 7.20
N TYR A 5 -2.53 9.23 6.07
CA TYR A 5 -2.37 8.44 4.85
C TYR A 5 -0.94 7.94 4.62
N ALA A 6 0.00 8.23 5.53
CA ALA A 6 1.39 7.88 5.33
C ALA A 6 1.55 6.36 5.31
N ILE A 7 1.07 5.66 6.34
CA ILE A 7 1.17 4.21 6.48
C ILE A 7 0.04 3.69 7.37
N LEU A 8 -0.77 2.75 6.89
CA LEU A 8 -1.71 1.96 7.69
C LEU A 8 -1.24 0.50 7.68
N ASN A 9 -1.16 -0.12 8.85
CA ASN A 9 -0.93 -1.56 8.99
C ASN A 9 -1.90 -2.10 10.04
N SER A 10 -2.78 -3.02 9.64
CA SER A 10 -3.88 -3.52 10.47
C SER A 10 -4.05 -5.03 10.33
N LEU A 11 -4.87 -5.64 11.19
CA LEU A 11 -5.18 -7.07 11.11
C LEU A 11 -5.90 -7.46 9.80
N ASN A 12 -6.69 -6.55 9.21
CA ASN A 12 -7.51 -6.83 8.02
C ASN A 12 -6.83 -6.44 6.69
N VAL A 13 -5.82 -5.57 6.79
CA VAL A 13 -5.06 -5.04 5.66
C VAL A 13 -3.64 -4.90 6.16
N GLY A 14 -2.69 -5.57 5.51
CA GLY A 14 -1.26 -5.39 5.74
C GLY A 14 -0.78 -3.97 5.42
N PRO A 15 0.46 -3.78 4.95
CA PRO A 15 0.96 -2.44 4.65
C PRO A 15 0.10 -1.72 3.59
N SER A 16 -0.41 -0.55 3.94
CA SER A 16 -1.17 0.32 3.04
C SER A 16 -0.62 1.75 3.05
N PHE A 17 -0.53 2.36 1.88
CA PHE A 17 0.07 3.67 1.65
C PHE A 17 -0.86 4.55 0.83
N GLY A 18 -0.86 5.85 1.10
CA GLY A 18 -1.62 6.83 0.33
C GLY A 18 -3.12 6.60 0.38
N GLY A 19 -3.68 6.22 1.53
CA GLY A 19 -5.13 6.02 1.68
C GLY A 19 -5.70 4.83 0.89
N GLY A 20 -4.87 3.83 0.59
CA GLY A 20 -5.26 2.64 -0.19
C GLY A 20 -4.74 2.64 -1.62
N ASP A 21 -3.93 3.63 -2.01
CA ASP A 21 -3.24 3.66 -3.31
C ASP A 21 -2.27 2.50 -3.50
N LEU A 22 -1.71 1.99 -2.41
CA LEU A 22 -1.03 0.70 -2.37
C LEU A 22 -1.53 -0.04 -1.14
N SER A 23 -1.96 -1.29 -1.32
CA SER A 23 -2.31 -2.19 -0.23
C SER A 23 -1.69 -3.55 -0.51
N ILE A 24 -0.84 -4.02 0.40
CA ILE A 24 -0.14 -5.30 0.31
C ILE A 24 -0.74 -6.21 1.38
N LEU A 25 -0.96 -7.49 1.04
CA LEU A 25 -1.57 -8.49 1.93
C LEU A 25 -2.93 -8.04 2.49
N SER A 26 -3.77 -7.41 1.65
CA SER A 26 -5.15 -7.12 2.02
C SER A 26 -6.04 -8.36 1.86
N ALA A 27 -7.24 -8.34 2.44
CA ALA A 27 -8.27 -9.36 2.20
C ALA A 27 -8.59 -9.58 0.70
N TYR A 28 -8.31 -8.60 -0.15
CA TYR A 28 -8.54 -8.64 -1.60
C TYR A 28 -7.25 -8.91 -2.40
N GLY A 29 -6.16 -9.30 -1.73
CA GLY A 29 -4.83 -9.47 -2.33
C GLY A 29 -4.02 -8.18 -2.36
N ASN A 30 -3.02 -8.13 -3.25
CA ASN A 30 -2.18 -6.94 -3.41
C ASN A 30 -2.76 -6.05 -4.51
N ILE A 31 -3.03 -4.80 -4.16
CA ILE A 31 -3.72 -3.85 -5.01
C ILE A 31 -2.94 -2.53 -5.02
N CYS A 32 -2.78 -1.95 -6.20
CA CYS A 32 -2.32 -0.59 -6.39
C CYS A 32 -3.39 0.18 -7.16
N LYS A 33 -3.87 1.30 -6.62
CA LYS A 33 -4.82 2.19 -7.27
C LYS A 33 -4.27 3.60 -7.25
N LYS A 34 -4.69 4.43 -8.20
CA LYS A 34 -4.37 5.86 -8.19
C LYS A 34 -5.57 6.63 -7.64
N ASN A 35 -5.67 6.81 -6.33
CA ASN A 35 -6.73 7.62 -5.73
C ASN A 35 -6.20 8.96 -5.23
N PHE A 36 -5.11 8.97 -4.46
CA PHE A 36 -4.63 10.16 -3.72
C PHE A 36 -3.30 10.71 -4.21
N TYR A 37 -2.33 9.86 -4.55
CA TYR A 37 -1.07 10.32 -5.14
C TYR A 37 -1.31 10.92 -6.52
N GLU A 38 -0.55 11.93 -6.92
CA GLU A 38 -0.67 12.54 -8.25
C GLU A 38 -0.40 11.50 -9.35
N TYR A 39 0.54 10.60 -9.11
CA TYR A 39 0.93 9.52 -10.00
C TYR A 39 0.71 8.15 -9.36
N PRO A 40 0.43 7.11 -10.16
CA PRO A 40 0.29 5.75 -9.63
C PRO A 40 1.61 5.26 -9.03
N ILE A 41 1.54 4.67 -7.84
CA ILE A 41 2.73 4.10 -7.15
C ILE A 41 3.32 2.95 -7.98
N ARG A 42 2.47 2.16 -8.65
CA ARG A 42 2.85 1.12 -9.61
C ARG A 42 1.99 1.22 -10.87
N LYS A 43 2.54 0.80 -12.01
CA LYS A 43 1.80 0.77 -13.28
C LYS A 43 0.68 -0.28 -13.33
N THR A 44 0.82 -1.36 -12.57
CA THR A 44 -0.11 -2.49 -12.55
C THR A 44 -0.97 -2.45 -11.29
N GLU A 45 -2.29 -2.52 -11.46
CA GLU A 45 -3.20 -2.45 -10.31
C GLU A 45 -3.23 -3.73 -9.48
N ILE A 46 -3.13 -4.90 -10.11
CA ILE A 46 -3.11 -6.20 -9.43
C ILE A 46 -1.74 -6.81 -9.64
N PHE A 47 -1.13 -7.33 -8.57
CA PHE A 47 0.21 -7.90 -8.64
C PHE A 47 0.43 -9.00 -7.60
N SER A 48 1.33 -9.93 -7.89
CA SER A 48 1.87 -10.86 -6.91
C SER A 48 3.10 -10.26 -6.23
N VAL A 49 3.37 -10.69 -5.00
CA VAL A 49 4.56 -10.34 -4.23
C VAL A 49 5.20 -11.66 -3.85
N GLU A 50 6.42 -11.90 -4.31
CA GLU A 50 7.20 -13.07 -3.89
C GLU A 50 7.85 -12.82 -2.52
N GLU A 51 8.37 -11.60 -2.30
CA GLU A 51 9.06 -11.21 -1.08
C GLU A 51 8.75 -9.75 -0.72
N CYS A 52 8.66 -9.46 0.58
CA CYS A 52 8.44 -8.12 1.12
C CYS A 52 9.32 -7.89 2.35
N GLU A 53 10.17 -6.87 2.28
CA GLU A 53 11.05 -6.46 3.38
C GLU A 53 10.52 -5.16 4.02
N VAL A 54 10.52 -5.10 5.35
CA VAL A 54 10.08 -3.93 6.12
C VAL A 54 11.25 -3.39 6.93
N PHE A 55 11.55 -2.12 6.75
CA PHE A 55 12.63 -1.42 7.46
C PHE A 55 12.06 -0.35 8.39
N GLN A 56 12.51 -0.35 9.64
CA GLN A 56 12.26 0.75 10.57
C GLN A 56 13.47 1.69 10.52
N ILE A 57 13.22 2.94 10.15
CA ILE A 57 14.24 4.00 10.15
C ILE A 57 14.07 4.78 11.44
N ALA A 58 15.09 4.77 12.30
CA ALA A 58 15.15 5.49 13.56
C ALA A 58 15.83 6.85 13.41
#